data_AF-A0A945PZW7-F1
#
_entry.id   AF-A0A945PZW7-F1
#
_cell.length_a   1.000
_cell.length_b   1.000
_cell.length_c   1.000
_cell.angle_alpha   90.00
_cell.angle_beta   90.00
_cell.angle_gamma   90.00
#
_symmetry.space_group_name_H-M   'P 1'
#
loop_
_entity.id
_entity.type
_entity.pdbx_description
1 polymer ?
#
loop_
_entity_poly.entity_id
_entity_poly.type
_entity_poly.pdbx_seq_one_letter_code
_entity_poly.pdbx_strand_id
1 'polypeptide(L)'
;MTKRLSLLLALLCLALSHPLAAESPDALIKRAKLVLEDNFNRSEKDDSKEQLGREWVTNSEKRAHGVKQADLKDDTLVIVMAAGANHSVSVRHDAPFDDGIVQVRFKLHDAKGIKFNFNDPKANKVSWAGHIARVVVTPKSVSI
;
A
#
# COMPACT_ATOMS: atom_id res chain seq x y z
N MET A 1 -59.03 13.11 24.67
CA MET A 1 -58.32 11.82 24.64
C MET A 1 -57.42 11.67 23.39
N THR A 2 -56.77 12.74 22.90
CA THR A 2 -56.18 12.72 21.53
C THR A 2 -54.89 13.52 21.35
N LYS A 3 -54.18 13.91 22.42
CA LYS A 3 -52.91 14.69 22.32
C LYS A 3 -51.69 14.03 22.95
N ARG A 4 -51.73 12.72 23.24
CA ARG A 4 -50.60 11.99 23.82
C ARG A 4 -50.02 10.86 22.95
N LEU A 5 -50.55 10.66 21.75
CA LEU A 5 -50.13 9.53 20.89
C LEU A 5 -49.20 9.93 19.73
N SER A 6 -49.09 11.23 19.42
CA SER A 6 -48.32 11.68 18.24
C SER A 6 -46.85 12.02 18.54
N LEU A 7 -46.40 12.01 19.80
CA LEU A 7 -45.01 12.33 20.15
C LEU A 7 -44.11 11.08 20.28
N LEU A 8 -44.68 9.87 20.33
CA LEU A 8 -43.88 8.64 20.43
C LEU A 8 -43.41 8.08 19.08
N LEU A 9 -43.97 8.54 17.95
CA LEU A 9 -43.62 8.00 16.64
C LEU A 9 -42.44 8.73 15.97
N ALA A 10 -42.07 9.93 16.44
CA ALA A 10 -40.95 10.70 15.89
C ALA A 10 -39.57 10.32 16.49
N LEU A 11 -39.54 9.64 17.66
CA LEU A 11 -38.28 9.18 18.26
C LEU A 11 -37.82 7.80 17.78
N LEU A 12 -38.67 7.02 17.11
CA LEU A 12 -38.32 5.66 16.67
C LEU A 12 -37.54 5.64 15.35
N CYS A 13 -37.54 6.72 14.57
CA CYS A 13 -36.85 6.79 13.28
C CYS A 13 -35.39 7.29 13.36
N LEU A 14 -34.92 7.76 14.53
CA LEU A 14 -33.54 8.26 14.68
C LEU A 14 -32.52 7.17 15.10
N ALA A 15 -32.94 5.93 15.38
CA ALA A 15 -32.08 4.91 15.97
C ALA A 15 -31.43 3.92 14.98
N LEU A 16 -31.61 4.09 13.66
CA LEU A 16 -31.16 3.11 12.66
C LEU A 16 -30.11 3.61 11.66
N SER A 17 -29.59 4.82 11.82
CA SER A 17 -28.34 5.20 11.15
C SER A 17 -27.15 4.75 11.99
N HIS A 18 -26.99 3.43 12.16
CA HIS A 18 -25.66 2.93 12.50
C HIS A 18 -24.80 3.25 11.28
N PRO A 19 -23.71 4.04 11.39
CA PRO A 19 -22.74 4.06 10.32
C PRO A 19 -22.38 2.60 10.07
N LEU A 20 -22.49 2.14 8.83
CA LEU A 20 -22.07 0.80 8.44
C LEU A 20 -20.62 0.68 8.95
N ALA A 21 -20.43 -0.01 10.08
CA ALA A 21 -19.13 -0.11 10.68
C ALA A 21 -18.30 -0.86 9.65
N ALA A 22 -17.35 -0.16 9.02
CA ALA A 22 -16.42 -0.80 8.13
C ALA A 22 -15.82 -1.97 8.90
N GLU A 23 -15.94 -3.17 8.34
CA GLU A 23 -15.40 -4.35 8.99
C GLU A 23 -13.91 -4.16 9.28
N SER A 24 -13.44 -4.72 10.39
CA SER A 24 -12.03 -4.60 10.74
C SER A 24 -11.16 -5.25 9.66
N PRO A 25 -9.93 -4.74 9.44
CA PRO A 25 -8.97 -5.40 8.55
C PRO A 25 -8.79 -6.88 8.87
N ASP A 26 -8.79 -7.28 10.14
CA ASP A 26 -8.67 -8.69 10.54
C ASP A 26 -9.86 -9.55 10.08
N ALA A 27 -11.09 -9.02 10.13
CA ALA A 27 -12.27 -9.72 9.65
C ALA A 27 -12.27 -9.86 8.12
N LEU A 28 -11.78 -8.83 7.43
CA LEU A 28 -11.58 -8.84 5.99
C LEU A 28 -10.49 -9.86 5.59
N ILE A 29 -9.35 -9.88 6.29
CA ILE A 29 -8.22 -10.81 6.03
C ILE A 29 -8.67 -12.26 6.21
N LYS A 30 -9.45 -12.58 7.25
CA LYS A 30 -9.91 -13.95 7.55
C LYS A 30 -10.67 -14.64 6.41
N ARG A 31 -11.30 -13.87 5.53
CA ARG A 31 -12.03 -14.39 4.36
C ARG A 31 -11.39 -14.01 3.03
N ALA A 32 -10.25 -13.32 3.05
CA ALA A 32 -9.50 -12.96 1.86
C ALA A 32 -8.70 -14.17 1.33
N LYS A 33 -8.39 -14.16 0.04
CA LYS A 33 -7.44 -15.09 -0.57
C LYS A 33 -6.06 -14.45 -0.56
N LEU A 34 -5.06 -15.14 -0.01
CA LEU A 34 -3.67 -14.69 -0.09
C LEU A 34 -3.19 -14.77 -1.55
N VAL A 35 -2.77 -13.64 -2.12
CA VAL A 35 -2.24 -13.55 -3.49
C VAL A 35 -0.75 -13.23 -3.54
N LEU A 36 -0.23 -12.57 -2.52
CA LEU A 36 1.19 -12.24 -2.38
C LEU A 36 1.54 -12.17 -0.89
N GLU A 37 2.65 -12.79 -0.53
CA GLU A 37 3.29 -12.63 0.78
C GLU A 37 4.81 -12.61 0.56
N ASP A 38 5.49 -11.63 1.16
CA ASP A 38 6.95 -11.65 1.23
C ASP A 38 7.41 -11.11 2.59
N ASN A 39 8.16 -11.94 3.31
CA ASN A 39 8.78 -11.60 4.58
C ASN A 39 10.21 -11.10 4.42
N PHE A 40 10.76 -11.10 3.19
CA PHE A 40 12.12 -10.66 2.87
C PHE A 40 13.25 -11.42 3.60
N ASN A 41 12.94 -12.55 4.24
CA ASN A 41 13.93 -13.42 4.88
C ASN A 41 14.63 -14.30 3.81
N ARG A 42 15.62 -13.69 3.16
CA ARG A 42 16.56 -14.33 2.24
C ARG A 42 17.76 -13.41 2.03
N SER A 43 18.83 -13.95 1.47
CA SER A 43 20.04 -13.19 1.15
C SER A 43 20.24 -13.04 -0.35
N GLU A 44 20.78 -11.90 -0.76
CA GLU A 44 21.31 -11.71 -2.10
C GLU A 44 22.64 -12.46 -2.26
N LYS A 45 22.95 -12.93 -3.48
CA LYS A 45 24.19 -13.70 -3.73
C LYS A 45 25.40 -12.79 -3.92
N ASP A 46 25.15 -11.56 -4.37
CA ASP A 46 26.16 -10.56 -4.69
C ASP A 46 25.63 -9.20 -4.23
N ASP A 47 26.17 -8.69 -3.13
CA ASP A 47 25.71 -7.45 -2.49
C ASP A 47 25.91 -6.21 -3.37
N SER A 48 26.74 -6.30 -4.42
CA SER A 48 26.91 -5.21 -5.40
C SER A 48 25.75 -5.11 -6.39
N LYS A 49 24.85 -6.09 -6.43
CA LYS A 49 23.74 -6.17 -7.37
C LYS A 49 22.41 -6.21 -6.62
N GLU A 50 21.38 -5.61 -7.20
CA GLU A 50 20.02 -5.77 -6.69
C GLU A 50 19.48 -7.14 -7.09
N GLN A 51 19.39 -8.06 -6.13
CA GLN A 51 18.96 -9.44 -6.34
C GLN A 51 17.81 -9.82 -5.42
N LEU A 52 16.84 -8.92 -5.33
CA LEU A 52 15.67 -9.08 -4.48
C LEU A 52 14.96 -10.42 -4.72
N GLY A 53 14.95 -10.97 -5.94
CA GLY A 53 14.30 -12.25 -6.24
C GLY A 53 12.78 -12.20 -6.04
N ARG A 54 12.12 -13.36 -6.17
CA ARG A 54 10.64 -13.47 -6.12
C ARG A 54 9.95 -12.41 -6.96
N GLU A 55 10.40 -12.22 -8.20
CA GLU A 55 9.80 -11.30 -9.18
C GLU A 55 9.77 -9.80 -8.79
N TRP A 56 10.37 -9.42 -7.66
CA TRP A 56 10.59 -8.03 -7.33
C TRP A 56 11.58 -7.38 -8.30
N VAL A 57 11.20 -6.21 -8.80
CA VAL A 57 12.05 -5.41 -9.70
C VAL A 57 12.17 -3.99 -9.20
N THR A 58 13.27 -3.34 -9.57
CA THR A 58 13.55 -1.94 -9.24
C THR A 58 13.57 -1.07 -10.49
N ASN A 59 13.63 0.25 -10.30
CA ASN A 59 13.91 1.21 -11.37
C ASN A 59 15.36 1.70 -11.41
N SER A 60 16.27 1.10 -10.63
CA SER A 60 17.62 1.61 -10.37
C SER A 60 18.48 1.72 -11.63
N GLU A 61 18.42 0.73 -12.53
CA GLU A 61 19.11 0.77 -13.82
C GLU A 61 18.80 2.08 -14.59
N LYS A 62 17.53 2.47 -14.61
CA LYS A 62 17.06 3.62 -15.38
C LYS A 62 17.12 4.95 -14.61
N ARG A 63 17.02 4.91 -13.28
CA ARG A 63 16.85 6.12 -12.44
C ARG A 63 18.08 6.47 -11.61
N ALA A 64 19.03 5.56 -11.50
CA ALA A 64 20.26 5.69 -10.74
C ALA A 64 21.49 5.12 -11.48
N HIS A 65 21.44 4.99 -12.80
CA HIS A 65 22.56 4.51 -13.62
C HIS A 65 23.12 3.15 -13.17
N GLY A 66 22.23 2.25 -12.75
CA GLY A 66 22.61 0.91 -12.25
C GLY A 66 23.11 0.89 -10.81
N VAL A 67 23.22 2.03 -10.14
CA VAL A 67 23.56 2.07 -8.70
C VAL A 67 22.41 1.46 -7.91
N LYS A 68 22.75 0.46 -7.07
CA LYS A 68 21.83 -0.22 -6.16
C LYS A 68 21.15 0.75 -5.20
N GLN A 69 19.84 0.60 -5.04
CA GLN A 69 18.96 1.40 -4.21
C GLN A 69 18.00 0.56 -3.35
N ALA A 70 17.85 -0.73 -3.64
CA ALA A 70 17.09 -1.68 -2.83
C ALA A 70 17.96 -2.87 -2.44
N ASP A 71 17.81 -3.34 -1.21
CA ASP A 71 18.64 -4.40 -0.64
C ASP A 71 17.86 -5.28 0.35
N LEU A 72 18.30 -6.51 0.54
CA LEU A 72 17.76 -7.42 1.56
C LEU A 72 18.74 -7.53 2.71
N LYS A 73 18.39 -6.93 3.85
CA LYS A 73 19.24 -6.87 5.03
C LYS A 73 18.44 -7.10 6.30
N ASP A 74 18.97 -7.94 7.19
CA ASP A 74 18.38 -8.24 8.49
C ASP A 74 16.89 -8.64 8.38
N ASP A 75 16.57 -9.53 7.43
CA ASP A 75 15.22 -9.99 7.09
C ASP A 75 14.24 -8.87 6.69
N THR A 76 14.75 -7.78 6.10
CA THR A 76 13.95 -6.65 5.63
C THR A 76 14.38 -6.16 4.26
N LEU A 77 13.42 -5.60 3.51
CA LEU A 77 13.70 -4.80 2.33
C LEU A 77 14.11 -3.39 2.76
N VAL A 78 15.35 -3.02 2.48
CA VAL A 78 15.90 -1.69 2.71
C VAL A 78 15.89 -0.91 1.40
N ILE A 79 15.37 0.31 1.42
CA ILE A 79 15.28 1.18 0.23
C ILE A 79 15.97 2.51 0.54
N VAL A 80 17.01 2.84 -0.23
CA VAL A 80 17.79 4.07 -0.09
C VAL A 80 18.02 4.66 -1.48
N MET A 81 17.65 5.92 -1.66
CA MET A 81 17.88 6.61 -2.93
C MET A 81 19.36 6.91 -3.12
N ALA A 82 19.91 6.52 -4.28
CA ALA A 82 21.30 6.77 -4.60
C ALA A 82 21.57 8.26 -4.83
N ALA A 83 22.79 8.70 -4.51
CA ALA A 83 23.26 10.04 -4.89
C ALA A 83 23.27 10.16 -6.43
N GLY A 84 22.75 11.27 -6.95
CA GLY A 84 22.64 11.50 -8.40
C GLY A 84 21.44 10.81 -9.07
N ALA A 85 20.60 10.07 -8.33
CA ALA A 85 19.35 9.55 -8.87
C ALA A 85 18.44 10.70 -9.30
N ASN A 86 17.82 10.57 -10.48
CA ASN A 86 16.95 11.60 -11.05
C ASN A 86 15.46 11.41 -10.70
N HIS A 87 15.14 10.34 -9.94
CA HIS A 87 13.80 10.01 -9.54
C HIS A 87 13.78 9.17 -8.26
N SER A 88 12.62 9.08 -7.60
CA SER A 88 12.43 8.22 -6.44
C SER A 88 12.63 6.74 -6.79
N VAL A 89 13.13 5.97 -5.82
CA VAL A 89 13.24 4.52 -5.94
C VAL A 89 11.84 3.92 -6.07
N SER A 90 11.67 3.02 -7.03
CA SER A 90 10.47 2.21 -7.19
C SER A 90 10.85 0.76 -7.08
N VAL A 91 10.21 0.05 -6.15
CA VAL A 91 10.30 -1.40 -5.99
C VAL A 91 8.91 -1.95 -6.27
N ARG A 92 8.79 -2.83 -7.26
CA ARG A 92 7.51 -3.28 -7.82
C ARG A 92 7.45 -4.81 -7.84
N HIS A 93 6.26 -5.33 -7.57
CA HIS A 93 5.87 -6.72 -7.80
C HIS A 93 4.48 -6.71 -8.44
N ASP A 94 4.23 -7.63 -9.38
CA ASP A 94 2.89 -7.81 -9.93
C ASP A 94 2.08 -8.72 -9.00
N ALA A 95 0.99 -8.19 -8.45
CA ALA A 95 0.10 -8.91 -7.54
C ALA A 95 -1.34 -8.58 -7.92
N PRO A 96 -1.91 -9.27 -8.91
CA PRO A 96 -3.23 -8.93 -9.42
C PRO A 96 -4.32 -9.22 -8.37
N PHE A 97 -5.12 -8.20 -8.07
CA PHE A 97 -6.34 -8.29 -7.27
C PHE A 97 -7.31 -7.19 -7.74
N ASP A 98 -8.61 -7.39 -7.51
CA ASP A 98 -9.65 -6.39 -7.79
C ASP A 98 -9.94 -5.60 -6.51
N ASP A 99 -10.63 -6.24 -5.56
CA ASP A 99 -10.82 -5.78 -4.19
C ASP A 99 -9.88 -6.54 -3.26
N GLY A 100 -9.22 -5.82 -2.35
CA GLY A 100 -8.21 -6.46 -1.52
C GLY A 100 -7.76 -5.65 -0.33
N ILE A 101 -6.89 -6.29 0.44
CA ILE A 101 -6.25 -5.73 1.62
C ILE A 101 -4.75 -5.86 1.40
N VAL A 102 -4.03 -4.76 1.63
CA VAL A 102 -2.57 -4.78 1.64
C VAL A 102 -2.10 -4.41 3.03
N GLN A 103 -1.38 -5.35 3.64
CA GLN A 103 -0.76 -5.15 4.94
C GLN A 103 0.76 -5.05 4.76
N VAL A 104 1.34 -3.97 5.26
CA VAL A 104 2.78 -3.73 5.19
C VAL A 104 3.28 -3.25 6.54
N ARG A 105 4.40 -3.81 7.00
CA ARG A 105 5.15 -3.31 8.15
C ARG A 105 6.40 -2.60 7.63
N PHE A 106 6.58 -1.34 7.99
CA PHE A 106 7.68 -0.52 7.51
C PHE A 106 8.20 0.43 8.59
N LYS A 107 9.39 0.97 8.37
CA LYS A 107 10.00 2.03 9.18
C LYS A 107 10.44 3.16 8.26
N LEU A 108 10.12 4.40 8.62
CA LEU A 108 10.54 5.58 7.87
C LEU A 108 11.87 6.12 8.42
N HIS A 109 12.79 6.39 7.50
CA HIS A 109 14.08 7.03 7.80
C HIS A 109 14.22 8.42 7.17
N ASP A 110 13.27 8.83 6.31
CA ASP A 110 13.25 10.11 5.60
C ASP A 110 11.88 10.80 5.80
N ALA A 111 11.90 12.12 5.98
CA ALA A 111 10.70 12.93 6.17
C ALA A 111 9.77 12.95 4.93
N LYS A 112 10.30 12.67 3.74
CA LYS A 112 9.53 12.52 2.49
C LYS A 112 8.59 11.31 2.53
N GLY A 113 8.85 10.35 3.41
CA GLY A 113 7.99 9.19 3.61
C GLY A 113 8.06 8.14 2.49
N ILE A 114 7.02 7.31 2.41
CA ILE A 114 6.86 6.23 1.44
C ILE A 114 5.53 6.36 0.70
N LYS A 115 5.47 5.88 -0.55
CA LYS A 115 4.27 5.88 -1.38
C LYS A 115 3.95 4.44 -1.80
N PHE A 116 2.81 3.93 -1.38
CA PHE A 116 2.25 2.67 -1.88
C PHE A 116 1.37 2.98 -3.07
N ASN A 117 1.82 2.62 -4.26
CA ASN A 117 1.11 2.88 -5.51
C ASN A 117 0.45 1.59 -6.01
N PHE A 118 -0.86 1.66 -6.23
CA PHE A 118 -1.63 0.61 -6.90
C PHE A 118 -1.78 1.00 -8.36
N ASN A 119 -1.26 0.14 -9.24
CA ASN A 119 -1.13 0.44 -10.66
C ASN A 119 -1.66 -0.73 -11.49
N ASP A 120 -2.55 -0.43 -12.41
CA ASP A 120 -2.93 -1.32 -13.51
C ASP A 120 -2.53 -0.67 -14.83
N PRO A 121 -1.43 -1.11 -15.47
CA PRO A 121 -1.01 -0.59 -16.77
C PRO A 121 -2.08 -0.66 -17.85
N LYS A 122 -3.04 -1.60 -17.76
CA LYS A 122 -4.14 -1.73 -18.72
C LYS A 122 -5.20 -0.65 -18.55
N ALA A 123 -5.26 -0.01 -17.39
CA ALA A 123 -6.16 1.12 -17.10
C ALA A 123 -5.62 2.47 -17.61
N ASN A 124 -4.51 2.50 -18.35
CA ASN A 124 -3.88 3.73 -18.84
C ASN A 124 -4.77 4.62 -19.74
N LYS A 125 -5.91 4.12 -20.21
CA LYS A 125 -6.93 4.90 -20.94
C LYS A 125 -7.80 5.77 -20.04
N VAL A 126 -7.93 5.39 -18.77
CA VAL A 126 -8.81 6.04 -17.78
C VAL A 126 -8.06 6.55 -16.54
N SER A 127 -6.78 6.19 -16.39
CA SER A 127 -5.89 6.71 -15.36
C SER A 127 -4.52 7.08 -15.93
N TRP A 128 -3.85 8.06 -15.32
CA TRP A 128 -2.52 8.47 -15.74
C TRP A 128 -1.52 7.33 -15.51
N ALA A 129 -0.96 6.79 -16.61
CA ALA A 129 0.00 5.69 -16.58
C ALA A 129 -0.46 4.45 -15.77
N GLY A 130 -1.78 4.25 -15.64
CA GLY A 130 -2.34 3.12 -14.90
C GLY A 130 -2.46 3.32 -13.38
N HIS A 131 -2.10 4.49 -12.83
CA HIS A 131 -2.18 4.73 -11.38
C HIS A 131 -3.64 4.81 -10.90
N ILE A 132 -4.09 3.79 -10.18
CA ILE A 132 -5.47 3.67 -9.68
C ILE A 132 -5.62 4.36 -8.32
N ALA A 133 -4.71 4.05 -7.40
CA ALA A 133 -4.73 4.61 -6.05
C ALA A 133 -3.30 4.76 -5.52
N ARG A 134 -3.11 5.70 -4.59
CA ARG A 134 -1.79 5.94 -3.99
C ARG A 134 -1.95 6.33 -2.53
N VAL A 135 -1.42 5.51 -1.63
CA VAL A 135 -1.30 5.88 -0.22
C VAL A 135 0.08 6.50 0.01
N VAL A 136 0.10 7.70 0.56
CA VAL A 136 1.33 8.39 0.99
C VAL A 136 1.38 8.37 2.50
N VAL A 137 2.46 7.81 3.05
CA VAL A 137 2.72 7.85 4.49
C VAL A 137 3.98 8.65 4.75
N THR A 138 3.84 9.71 5.53
CA THR A 138 4.96 10.50 6.06
C THR A 138 4.97 10.39 7.59
N PRO A 139 6.03 10.85 8.27
CA PRO A 139 6.02 10.90 9.74
C PRO A 139 4.89 11.77 10.33
N LYS A 140 4.26 12.64 9.52
CA LYS A 140 3.25 13.59 9.98
C LYS A 140 1.82 13.24 9.55
N SER A 141 1.65 12.40 8.54
CA SER A 141 0.33 12.17 7.93
C SER A 141 0.25 10.88 7.13
N VAL A 142 -0.98 10.41 6.97
CA VAL A 142 -1.38 9.43 5.97
C VAL A 142 -2.38 10.12 5.04
N SER A 143 -2.19 10.00 3.74
CA SER A 143 -3.13 10.51 2.73
C SER A 143 -3.31 9.50 1.60
N ILE A 144 -4.50 9.51 0.99
CA ILE A 144 -4.87 8.68 -0.16
C ILE A 144 -5.16 9.62 -1.33
#